data_AF-A0A7J7CK56-F1
#
_entry.id   AF-A0A7J7CK56-F1
#
_cell.length_a   1.000
_cell.length_b   1.000
_cell.length_c   1.000
_cell.angle_alpha   90.00
_cell.angle_beta   90.00
_cell.angle_gamma   90.00
#
_symmetry.space_group_name_H-M   'P 1'
#
loop_
_entity.id
_entity.type
_entity.pdbx_description
1 polymer ?
#
loop_
_entity_poly.entity_id
_entity_poly.type
_entity_poly.pdbx_seq_one_letter_code
_entity_poly.pdbx_strand_id
1 'polypeptide(L)'
;MGDFTVSISAKLVEQLIDDGKRCKKKTKKVKPKIPREPLKPQSKVRDEQISDASKVHKGTASAGWPLLPPVFLPITPPAPPANTELDAIRSVIQEGEKVLDKLQKQEETLAQEVTLRSKDLCDKEFKVPYQKPLPCFVEIDACKACYKENVKNPLKCGPLIQNFTDCARRVRQQVSSADKS
;
A
#
# COMPACT_ATOMS: atom_id res chain seq x y z
N MET A 1 -13.79 -38.26 -2.09
CA MET A 1 -13.04 -37.07 -2.53
C MET A 1 -12.79 -37.24 -4.02
N GLY A 2 -12.93 -36.19 -4.82
CA GLY A 2 -12.74 -36.27 -6.27
C GLY A 2 -11.39 -35.66 -6.65
N ASP A 3 -10.58 -36.40 -7.40
CA ASP A 3 -9.26 -35.96 -7.84
C ASP A 3 -9.40 -35.05 -9.07
N PHE A 4 -8.98 -33.79 -8.95
CA PHE A 4 -9.03 -32.82 -10.04
C PHE A 4 -7.69 -32.77 -10.80
N THR A 5 -7.64 -33.42 -11.96
CA THR A 5 -6.47 -33.36 -12.84
C THR A 5 -6.46 -32.03 -13.62
N VAL A 6 -5.60 -31.10 -13.23
CA VAL A 6 -5.41 -29.83 -13.95
C VAL A 6 -4.52 -30.04 -15.17
N SER A 7 -5.08 -29.89 -16.36
CA SER A 7 -4.34 -29.95 -17.63
C SER A 7 -4.10 -28.54 -18.18
N ILE A 8 -2.83 -28.13 -18.27
CA ILE A 8 -2.43 -26.84 -18.85
C ILE A 8 -2.09 -27.06 -20.33
N SER A 9 -2.74 -26.32 -21.23
CA SER A 9 -2.45 -26.43 -22.66
C SER A 9 -1.10 -25.79 -23.01
N ALA A 10 -0.31 -26.45 -23.87
CA ALA A 10 0.99 -25.95 -24.33
C ALA A 10 0.90 -24.53 -24.95
N LYS A 11 -0.22 -24.22 -25.61
CA LYS A 11 -0.49 -22.89 -26.20
C LYS A 11 -0.52 -21.77 -25.16
N LEU A 12 -0.97 -22.03 -23.93
CA LEU A 12 -0.93 -21.06 -22.84
C LEU A 12 0.52 -20.77 -22.41
N VAL A 13 1.36 -21.81 -22.38
CA VAL A 13 2.78 -21.71 -22.04
C VAL A 13 3.53 -20.88 -23.09
N GLU A 14 3.27 -21.09 -24.38
CA GLU A 14 3.85 -20.29 -25.47
C GLU A 14 3.46 -18.80 -25.40
N GLN A 15 2.19 -18.49 -25.08
CA GLN A 15 1.74 -17.10 -24.93
C GLN A 15 2.45 -16.37 -23.77
N LEU A 16 2.62 -17.05 -22.62
CA LEU A 16 3.35 -16.50 -21.47
C LEU A 16 4.83 -16.24 -21.77
N ILE A 17 5.42 -16.98 -22.71
CA ILE A 17 6.82 -16.81 -23.15
C ILE A 17 6.96 -15.64 -24.17
N ASP A 18 5.98 -15.42 -25.05
CA ASP A 18 6.05 -14.34 -26.07
C ASP A 18 5.71 -12.94 -25.52
N ASP A 19 4.83 -12.81 -24.52
CA ASP A 19 4.50 -11.50 -23.93
C ASP A 19 5.72 -10.78 -23.35
N GLY A 20 6.74 -11.53 -22.89
CA GLY A 20 8.02 -10.99 -22.45
C GLY A 20 8.83 -10.27 -23.54
N LYS A 21 8.55 -10.49 -24.83
CA LYS A 21 9.32 -9.94 -25.95
C LYS A 21 8.72 -8.70 -26.62
N ARG A 22 7.43 -8.38 -26.43
CA ARG A 22 6.76 -7.27 -27.17
C ARG A 22 6.43 -6.02 -26.36
N CYS A 23 6.56 -6.04 -25.03
CA CYS A 23 6.31 -4.87 -24.17
C CYS A 23 7.45 -3.83 -24.13
N LYS A 24 7.90 -3.33 -25.29
CA LYS A 24 8.73 -2.11 -25.41
C LYS A 24 8.06 -1.04 -26.28
N LYS A 25 6.92 -0.51 -25.82
CA LYS A 25 6.32 0.74 -26.34
C LYS A 25 6.16 1.74 -25.21
N LYS A 26 6.67 2.97 -25.40
CA LYS A 26 6.68 4.04 -24.39
C LYS A 26 5.25 4.45 -24.02
N THR A 27 4.87 4.26 -22.76
CA THR A 27 3.57 4.74 -22.23
C THR A 27 3.55 6.26 -22.18
N LYS A 28 2.79 6.91 -23.08
CA LYS A 28 2.42 8.32 -22.92
C LYS A 28 1.51 8.45 -21.69
N LYS A 29 1.87 9.34 -20.75
CA LYS A 29 1.04 9.61 -19.55
C LYS A 29 -0.33 10.15 -19.97
N VAL A 30 -1.40 9.41 -19.66
CA VAL A 30 -2.78 9.93 -19.65
C VAL A 30 -3.09 10.39 -18.23
N LYS A 31 -3.53 11.64 -18.06
CA LYS A 31 -4.00 12.16 -16.76
C LYS A 31 -5.44 11.67 -16.52
N PRO A 32 -5.76 11.03 -15.38
CA PRO A 32 -7.14 10.80 -14.99
C PRO A 32 -7.84 12.14 -14.69
N LYS A 33 -9.01 12.39 -15.31
CA LYS A 33 -9.94 13.40 -14.81
C LYS A 33 -10.79 12.77 -13.72
N ILE A 34 -10.79 13.37 -12.53
CA ILE A 34 -11.63 12.99 -11.40
C ILE A 34 -12.96 13.75 -11.51
N PRO A 35 -14.12 13.07 -11.58
CA PRO A 35 -15.40 13.70 -11.27
C PRO A 35 -15.48 13.90 -9.75
N ARG A 36 -15.49 15.16 -9.31
CA ARG A 36 -15.80 15.53 -7.91
C ARG A 36 -17.22 16.07 -7.89
N GLU A 37 -18.12 15.40 -7.19
CA GLU A 37 -19.41 15.96 -6.79
C GLU A 37 -19.37 16.19 -5.27
N PRO A 38 -19.57 17.44 -4.80
CA PRO A 38 -19.94 17.74 -3.42
C PRO A 38 -21.42 18.11 -3.37
N LEU A 39 -22.20 17.36 -2.60
CA LEU A 39 -23.64 17.58 -2.39
C LEU A 39 -23.88 18.46 -1.15
N LYS A 40 -24.96 19.27 -1.18
CA LYS A 40 -25.60 20.09 -0.11
C LYS A 40 -25.08 21.53 0.14
N PRO A 41 -25.90 22.43 0.75
CA PRO A 41 -27.38 22.50 0.82
C PRO A 41 -27.97 23.94 0.59
N GLN A 42 -29.28 24.13 0.86
CA GLN A 42 -30.04 25.41 0.98
C GLN A 42 -30.46 26.09 -0.34
N SER A 43 -31.55 26.85 -0.47
CA SER A 43 -32.70 27.22 0.43
C SER A 43 -33.98 27.54 -0.39
N LYS A 44 -35.10 27.85 0.30
CA LYS A 44 -36.45 28.16 -0.24
C LYS A 44 -36.53 29.51 -0.99
N VAL A 45 -37.55 29.65 -1.87
CA VAL A 45 -38.47 30.81 -2.18
C VAL A 45 -39.09 30.51 -3.58
N ARG A 46 -40.41 30.24 -3.75
CA ARG A 46 -41.58 31.16 -3.94
C ARG A 46 -41.36 32.22 -5.04
N ASP A 47 -42.30 32.59 -5.91
CA ASP A 47 -43.76 32.36 -6.00
C ASP A 47 -44.26 32.53 -7.46
N GLU A 48 -45.42 31.92 -7.78
CA GLU A 48 -46.45 32.34 -8.77
C GLU A 48 -46.07 32.55 -10.27
N GLN A 49 -46.95 32.47 -11.27
CA GLN A 49 -48.43 32.48 -11.39
C GLN A 49 -48.91 31.29 -12.30
N ILE A 50 -50.19 31.04 -12.66
CA ILE A 50 -51.46 31.78 -12.51
C ILE A 50 -52.68 30.83 -12.37
N SER A 51 -53.88 31.42 -12.40
CA SER A 51 -55.28 30.92 -12.35
C SER A 51 -55.62 29.53 -12.93
N ASP A 52 -56.51 28.72 -12.37
CA ASP A 52 -57.80 28.94 -11.65
C ASP A 52 -59.01 29.30 -12.54
N ALA A 53 -59.98 28.38 -12.64
CA ALA A 53 -61.41 28.64 -12.43
C ALA A 53 -62.25 27.36 -12.63
N SER A 54 -63.03 27.01 -11.60
CA SER A 54 -64.00 25.90 -11.59
C SER A 54 -65.09 25.99 -12.66
N LYS A 55 -65.48 24.86 -13.27
CA LYS A 55 -66.86 24.67 -13.71
C LYS A 55 -67.34 23.21 -13.73
N VAL A 56 -68.43 22.97 -12.99
CA VAL A 56 -69.23 21.74 -13.02
C VAL A 56 -69.83 21.52 -14.41
N HIS A 57 -69.69 20.32 -14.97
CA HIS A 57 -70.60 19.82 -16.00
C HIS A 57 -71.20 18.46 -15.59
N LYS A 58 -72.50 18.51 -15.33
CA LYS A 58 -73.40 17.38 -15.12
C LYS A 58 -73.80 16.85 -16.50
N GLY A 59 -73.47 15.61 -16.84
CA GLY A 59 -73.71 15.08 -18.20
C GLY A 59 -73.68 13.56 -18.32
N THR A 60 -74.88 12.98 -18.34
CA THR A 60 -75.28 11.75 -19.07
C THR A 60 -74.52 10.44 -18.85
N ALA A 61 -75.25 9.42 -18.39
CA ALA A 61 -74.80 8.03 -18.48
C ALA A 61 -74.80 7.55 -19.94
N SER A 62 -73.76 6.80 -20.34
CA SER A 62 -73.82 5.90 -21.51
C SER A 62 -72.86 4.72 -21.34
N ALA A 63 -73.20 3.64 -22.02
CA ALA A 63 -72.75 2.26 -21.84
C ALA A 63 -71.23 1.98 -21.84
N GLY A 64 -70.85 0.96 -21.07
CA GLY A 64 -70.07 -0.16 -21.61
C GLY A 64 -68.55 -0.04 -21.57
N TRP A 65 -67.95 -0.27 -20.40
CA TRP A 65 -66.61 -0.84 -20.28
C TRP A 65 -66.71 -2.15 -19.48
N PRO A 66 -66.06 -3.25 -19.90
CA PRO A 66 -66.10 -4.49 -19.13
C PRO A 66 -65.38 -4.29 -17.81
N LEU A 67 -66.07 -4.60 -16.70
CA LEU A 67 -65.45 -4.64 -15.38
C LEU A 67 -64.36 -5.71 -15.39
N LEU A 68 -63.11 -5.32 -15.08
CA LEU A 68 -62.04 -6.29 -14.84
C LEU A 68 -62.46 -7.25 -13.71
N PRO A 69 -62.21 -8.56 -13.84
CA PRO A 69 -62.48 -9.50 -12.77
C PRO A 69 -61.65 -9.17 -11.53
N PRO A 70 -62.11 -9.49 -10.31
CA PRO A 70 -61.35 -9.26 -9.09
C PRO A 70 -59.99 -9.94 -9.16
N VAL A 71 -58.92 -9.15 -9.18
CA VAL A 71 -57.56 -9.69 -9.15
C VAL A 71 -57.31 -10.19 -7.74
N PHE A 72 -57.29 -11.52 -7.56
CA PHE A 72 -56.84 -12.11 -6.31
C PHE A 72 -55.37 -11.78 -6.14
N LEU A 73 -55.07 -10.81 -5.26
CA LEU A 73 -53.70 -10.54 -4.85
C LEU A 73 -53.18 -11.79 -4.13
N PRO A 74 -51.99 -12.31 -4.49
CA PRO A 74 -51.40 -13.42 -3.74
C PRO A 74 -51.21 -12.98 -2.29
N ILE A 75 -51.58 -13.86 -1.36
CA ILE A 75 -51.32 -13.65 0.07
C ILE A 75 -49.82 -13.47 0.24
N THR A 76 -49.39 -12.25 0.55
CA THR A 76 -48.00 -11.97 0.87
C THR A 76 -47.65 -12.78 2.12
N PRO A 77 -46.62 -13.65 2.08
CA PRO A 77 -46.16 -14.29 3.30
C PRO A 77 -45.77 -13.20 4.32
N PRO A 78 -45.98 -13.43 5.63
CA PRO A 78 -45.60 -12.44 6.63
C PRO A 78 -44.12 -12.10 6.45
N ALA A 79 -43.83 -10.81 6.31
CA ALA A 79 -42.46 -10.36 6.13
C ALA A 79 -41.60 -10.89 7.29
N PRO A 80 -40.39 -11.43 7.02
CA PRO A 80 -39.50 -11.84 8.09
C PRO A 80 -39.27 -10.64 9.03
N PRO A 81 -39.24 -10.85 10.35
CA PRO A 81 -39.08 -9.75 11.30
C PRO A 81 -37.78 -9.01 10.96
N ALA A 82 -37.86 -7.70 10.71
CA ALA A 82 -36.79 -6.90 10.10
C ALA A 82 -35.42 -6.96 10.80
N ASN A 83 -35.38 -7.50 12.03
CA ASN A 83 -34.18 -7.74 12.79
C ASN A 83 -33.35 -8.94 12.29
N THR A 84 -33.96 -10.00 11.73
CA THR A 84 -33.21 -11.24 11.40
C THR A 84 -32.21 -11.05 10.26
N GLU A 85 -32.53 -10.25 9.26
CA GLU A 85 -31.58 -9.91 8.18
C GLU A 85 -30.45 -9.01 8.71
N LEU A 86 -30.77 -8.07 9.60
CA LEU A 86 -29.76 -7.23 10.25
C LEU A 86 -28.83 -8.03 11.16
N ASP A 87 -29.34 -9.05 11.86
CA ASP A 87 -28.54 -9.95 12.70
C ASP A 87 -27.67 -10.90 11.89
N ALA A 88 -28.14 -11.36 10.73
CA ALA A 88 -27.32 -12.10 9.78
C ALA A 88 -26.17 -11.22 9.24
N ILE A 89 -26.46 -9.97 8.83
CA ILE A 89 -25.43 -9.01 8.37
C ILE A 89 -24.42 -8.71 9.49
N ARG A 90 -24.88 -8.45 10.72
CA ARG A 90 -24.01 -8.24 11.90
C ARG A 90 -23.10 -9.44 12.16
N SER A 91 -23.64 -10.66 12.04
CA SER A 91 -22.87 -11.90 12.24
C SER A 91 -21.78 -12.07 11.18
N VAL A 92 -22.06 -11.75 9.91
CA VAL A 92 -21.06 -11.79 8.83
C VAL A 92 -19.95 -10.76 9.04
N ILE A 93 -20.30 -9.54 9.48
CA ILE A 93 -19.30 -8.50 9.80
C ILE A 93 -18.40 -8.96 10.96
N GLN A 94 -18.97 -9.46 12.06
CA GLN A 94 -18.20 -9.95 13.21
C GLN A 94 -17.29 -11.14 12.86
N GLU A 95 -17.70 -12.04 11.97
CA GLU A 95 -16.82 -13.12 11.52
C GLU A 95 -15.71 -12.58 10.59
N GLY A 96 -16.02 -11.60 9.75
CA GLY A 96 -15.02 -10.87 8.98
C GLY A 96 -13.96 -10.20 9.85
N GLU A 97 -14.36 -9.52 10.93
CA GLU A 97 -13.46 -8.91 11.91
C GLU A 97 -12.54 -9.94 12.58
N LYS A 98 -13.07 -11.10 12.99
CA LYS A 98 -12.26 -12.21 13.54
C LYS A 98 -11.28 -12.79 12.54
N VAL A 99 -11.65 -12.88 11.26
CA VAL A 99 -10.76 -13.36 10.20
C VAL A 99 -9.66 -12.33 9.94
N LEU A 100 -9.97 -11.03 9.93
CA LEU A 100 -8.99 -9.96 9.78
C LEU A 100 -7.98 -9.94 10.94
N ASP A 101 -8.41 -10.07 12.20
CA ASP A 101 -7.52 -10.16 13.36
C ASP A 101 -6.54 -11.36 13.27
N LYS A 102 -7.02 -12.53 12.82
CA LYS A 102 -6.19 -13.70 12.58
C LYS A 102 -5.17 -13.47 11.45
N LEU A 103 -5.62 -12.88 10.34
CA LEU A 103 -4.76 -12.58 9.19
C LEU A 103 -3.69 -11.55 9.53
N GLN A 104 -4.03 -10.49 10.28
CA GLN A 104 -3.07 -9.48 10.72
C GLN A 104 -1.99 -10.11 11.62
N LYS A 105 -2.37 -10.96 12.58
CA LYS A 105 -1.40 -11.68 13.43
C LYS A 105 -0.49 -12.61 12.62
N GLN A 106 -1.02 -13.25 11.58
CA GLN A 106 -0.23 -14.08 10.68
C GLN A 106 0.73 -13.24 9.82
N GLU A 107 0.29 -12.09 9.31
CA GLU A 107 1.13 -11.13 8.58
C GLU A 107 2.26 -10.60 9.47
N GLU A 108 1.96 -10.13 10.68
CA GLU A 108 2.96 -9.66 11.65
C GLU A 108 4.01 -10.74 11.97
N THR A 109 3.58 -11.99 12.15
CA THR A 109 4.47 -13.14 12.40
C THR A 109 5.37 -13.42 11.19
N LEU A 110 4.81 -13.46 9.98
CA LEU A 110 5.56 -13.70 8.74
C LEU A 110 6.54 -12.54 8.44
N ALA A 111 6.14 -11.29 8.69
CA ALA A 111 6.99 -10.12 8.52
C ALA A 111 8.20 -10.17 9.47
N GLN A 112 8.01 -10.62 10.71
CA GLN A 112 9.11 -10.84 11.66
C GLN A 112 10.04 -11.99 11.19
N GLU A 113 9.50 -13.13 10.75
CA GLU A 113 10.33 -14.23 10.25
C GLU A 113 11.14 -13.81 9.02
N VAL A 114 10.51 -13.18 8.02
CA VAL A 114 11.19 -12.68 6.82
C VAL A 114 12.28 -11.69 7.20
N THR A 115 12.01 -10.76 8.12
CA THR A 115 13.01 -9.79 8.59
C THR A 115 14.20 -10.48 9.27
N LEU A 116 13.95 -11.50 10.10
CA LEU A 116 15.00 -12.26 10.78
C LEU A 116 15.83 -13.08 9.79
N ARG A 117 15.18 -13.81 8.87
CA ARG A 117 15.86 -14.57 7.81
C ARG A 117 16.65 -13.68 6.87
N SER A 118 16.13 -12.51 6.48
CA SER A 118 16.86 -11.57 5.62
C SER A 118 18.12 -11.04 6.32
N LYS A 119 18.09 -10.78 7.63
CA LYS A 119 19.29 -10.44 8.40
C LYS A 119 20.28 -11.61 8.44
N ASP A 120 19.82 -12.81 8.79
CA ASP A 120 20.65 -14.02 8.86
C ASP A 120 21.32 -14.36 7.51
N LEU A 121 20.61 -14.22 6.39
CA LEU A 121 21.17 -14.38 5.04
C LEU A 121 22.19 -13.29 4.72
N CYS A 122 21.91 -12.02 5.03
CA CYS A 122 22.89 -10.94 4.88
C CYS A 122 24.15 -11.19 5.73
N ASP A 123 24.01 -11.62 6.98
CA ASP A 123 25.12 -11.90 7.89
C ASP A 123 25.92 -13.16 7.50
N LYS A 124 25.36 -14.06 6.69
CA LYS A 124 26.02 -15.27 6.19
C LYS A 124 26.66 -15.07 4.81
N GLU A 125 25.89 -14.58 3.85
CA GLU A 125 26.27 -14.46 2.44
C GLU A 125 26.92 -13.10 2.12
N PHE A 126 26.43 -12.03 2.75
CA PHE A 126 26.95 -10.66 2.61
C PHE A 126 27.86 -10.25 3.78
N LYS A 127 28.69 -11.18 4.25
CA LYS A 127 29.87 -10.82 5.05
C LYS A 127 30.78 -9.97 4.19
N VAL A 128 30.69 -8.65 4.38
CA VAL A 128 31.69 -7.70 3.88
C VAL A 128 33.05 -8.24 4.31
N PRO A 129 33.98 -8.55 3.37
CA PRO A 129 35.28 -9.10 3.72
C PRO A 129 35.93 -8.21 4.77
N TYR A 130 36.39 -8.81 5.87
CA TYR A 130 36.81 -8.12 7.10
C TYR A 130 37.54 -6.82 6.76
N GLN A 131 36.87 -5.68 6.96
CA GLN A 131 37.46 -4.39 6.65
C GLN A 131 38.61 -4.21 7.62
N LYS A 132 39.84 -4.31 7.09
CA LYS A 132 41.07 -4.09 7.86
C LYS A 132 40.91 -2.77 8.61
N PRO A 133 41.08 -2.72 9.94
CA PRO A 133 40.89 -1.50 10.72
C PRO A 133 41.65 -0.34 10.09
N LEU A 134 41.03 0.83 10.03
CA LEU A 134 41.60 2.00 9.38
C LEU A 134 43.02 2.24 9.93
N PRO A 135 44.08 2.18 9.11
CA PRO A 135 45.42 2.43 9.59
C PRO A 135 45.51 3.85 10.18
N CYS A 136 46.24 3.98 11.29
CA CYS A 136 46.40 5.22 12.06
C CYS A 136 45.13 5.74 12.76
N PHE A 137 44.16 4.87 13.06
CA PHE A 137 42.92 5.26 13.75
C PHE A 137 43.17 5.96 15.10
N VAL A 138 44.14 5.50 15.89
CA VAL A 138 44.45 6.05 17.22
C VAL A 138 44.96 7.49 17.10
N GLU A 139 45.85 7.76 16.16
CA GLU A 139 46.43 9.07 15.88
C GLU A 139 45.39 10.03 15.30
N ILE A 140 44.51 9.53 14.43
CA ILE A 140 43.35 10.28 13.89
C ILE A 140 42.42 10.72 15.03
N ASP A 141 42.05 9.81 15.94
CA ASP A 141 41.12 10.13 17.02
C ASP A 141 41.75 11.02 18.09
N ALA A 142 43.05 10.86 18.37
CA ALA A 142 43.80 11.81 19.20
C ALA A 142 43.83 13.22 18.60
N CYS A 143 44.03 13.35 17.27
CA CYS A 143 43.93 14.65 16.59
C CYS A 143 42.53 15.26 16.72
N LYS A 144 41.47 14.47 16.48
CA LYS A 144 40.07 14.93 16.64
C LYS A 144 39.77 15.37 18.08
N ALA A 145 40.25 14.64 19.08
CA ALA A 145 40.07 14.99 20.49
C ALA A 145 40.74 16.34 20.80
N CYS A 146 42.02 16.49 20.44
CA CYS A 146 42.74 17.75 20.65
C CYS A 146 42.07 18.95 19.95
N TYR A 147 41.57 18.79 18.72
CA TYR A 147 40.87 19.88 18.03
C TYR A 147 39.54 20.27 18.69
N LYS A 148 38.81 19.30 19.26
CA LYS A 148 37.58 19.58 20.05
C LYS A 148 37.89 20.37 21.32
N GLU A 149 39.03 20.11 21.96
CA GLU A 149 39.48 20.81 23.16
C GLU A 149 40.10 22.18 22.86
N ASN A 150 40.80 22.31 21.72
CA ASN A 150 41.61 23.48 21.36
C ASN A 150 41.03 24.29 20.19
N VAL A 151 39.70 24.38 20.07
CA VAL A 151 39.00 25.11 18.99
C VAL A 151 39.54 26.52 18.75
N LYS A 152 39.89 27.25 19.81
CA LYS A 152 40.43 28.62 19.73
C LYS A 152 41.92 28.68 19.33
N ASN A 153 42.66 27.59 19.49
CA ASN A 153 44.11 27.51 19.27
C ASN A 153 44.50 26.17 18.60
N PRO A 154 44.03 25.90 17.37
CA PRO A 154 44.20 24.60 16.69
C PRO A 154 45.67 24.20 16.48
N LEU A 155 46.60 25.16 16.46
CA LEU A 155 48.04 24.92 16.33
C LEU A 155 48.63 24.11 17.49
N LYS A 156 47.99 24.10 18.68
CA LYS A 156 48.43 23.26 19.82
C LYS A 156 48.39 21.76 19.51
N CYS A 157 47.60 21.34 18.53
CA CYS A 157 47.51 19.93 18.10
C CYS A 157 48.65 19.50 17.16
N GLY A 158 49.59 20.39 16.82
CA GLY A 158 50.75 20.12 15.96
C GLY A 158 51.48 18.80 16.21
N PRO A 159 51.84 18.43 17.46
CA PRO A 159 52.51 17.17 17.76
C PRO A 159 51.68 15.93 17.39
N LEU A 160 50.36 15.97 17.59
CA LEU A 160 49.47 14.86 17.25
C LEU A 160 49.32 14.71 15.73
N ILE A 161 49.28 15.84 15.00
CA ILE A 161 49.31 15.85 13.53
C ILE A 161 50.60 15.20 13.02
N GLN A 162 51.75 15.47 13.63
CA GLN A 162 53.01 14.83 13.25
C GLN A 162 53.00 13.31 13.51
N ASN A 163 52.45 12.86 14.65
CA ASN A 163 52.28 11.44 14.90
C ASN A 163 51.39 10.76 13.85
N PHE A 164 50.30 11.43 13.42
CA PHE A 164 49.44 10.96 12.34
C PHE A 164 50.17 10.93 10.98
N THR A 165 50.94 11.96 10.61
CA THR A 165 51.67 11.98 9.33
C THR A 165 52.80 10.94 9.29
N ASP A 166 53.47 10.69 10.42
CA ASP A 166 54.45 9.62 10.61
C ASP A 166 53.81 8.24 10.44
N CYS A 167 52.69 7.96 11.12
CA CYS A 167 51.97 6.70 10.97
C CYS A 167 51.53 6.50 9.50
N ALA A 168 50.92 7.52 8.89
CA ALA A 168 50.45 7.44 7.50
C ALA A 168 51.61 7.23 6.51
N ARG A 169 52.82 7.73 6.81
CA ARG A 169 54.04 7.47 6.02
C ARG A 169 54.46 5.99 6.11
N ARG A 170 54.51 5.43 7.32
CA ARG A 170 54.87 4.00 7.55
C ARG A 170 53.89 3.06 6.84
N VAL A 171 52.59 3.37 6.90
CA VAL A 171 51.53 2.58 6.26
C VAL A 171 51.68 2.59 4.73
N ARG A 172 51.92 3.75 4.11
CA ARG A 172 52.18 3.83 2.66
C ARG A 172 53.40 3.02 2.24
N GLN A 173 54.46 3.03 3.06
CA GLN A 173 55.66 2.22 2.80
C GLN A 173 55.33 0.73 2.82
N GLN A 174 54.61 0.23 3.85
CA GLN A 174 54.25 -1.19 3.95
C GLN A 174 53.37 -1.69 2.79
N VAL A 175 52.42 -0.88 2.31
CA VAL A 175 51.63 -1.23 1.11
C VAL A 175 52.55 -1.33 -0.12
N SER A 176 53.42 -0.34 -0.33
CA SER A 176 54.34 -0.32 -1.49
C SER A 176 55.41 -1.43 -1.51
N SER A 177 55.63 -2.12 -0.38
CA SER A 177 56.47 -3.32 -0.30
C SER A 177 55.67 -4.61 -0.50
N ALA A 178 54.39 -4.63 -0.11
CA ALA A 178 53.52 -5.79 -0.29
C ALA A 178 53.16 -6.03 -1.77
N ASP A 179 52.98 -4.96 -2.55
CA ASP A 179 52.74 -5.03 -4.01
C ASP A 179 53.97 -5.47 -4.84
N LYS A 180 55.10 -5.78 -4.19
CA LYS A 180 56.37 -6.17 -4.83
C LYS A 180 56.87 -7.57 -4.43
N SER A 181 56.06 -8.34 -3.70
CA SER A 181 56.36 -9.71 -3.25
C SER A 181 55.38 -10.72 -3.88
#